data_AF-A0AAV4P981-F1
#
_entry.id   AF-A0AAV4P981-F1
#
_cell.length_a   1.000
_cell.length_b   1.000
_cell.length_c   1.000
_cell.angle_alpha   90.00
_cell.angle_beta   90.00
_cell.angle_gamma   90.00
#
_symmetry.space_group_name_H-M   'P 1'
#
loop_
_entity.id
_entity.type
_entity.pdbx_description
1 polymer ?
#
loop_
_entity_poly.entity_id
_entity_poly.type
_entity_poly.pdbx_seq_one_letter_code
_entity_poly.pdbx_strand_id
1 'polypeptide(L)'
;MGSRILGYYRYQDKCRISCRRNLLIKFNKYCNGEGQGEAIYTIGISDAGKLIGLDDKEMQESRSTLYRMAEKLGADITNLGERNVDGNSNQFKKTVAEFLVRKIPDNQPSVELSIAVLGNSDVGKSTLLGVLTQGERDNGHGSARLNLFRHLHEIQSGRTSSISHEILGFDSQGSAMTYSTCRTAEEICDSSKKLITFIDLAGHRKYLKTTVFGLTGHSPHFAVLVISAVCGLSGITKEHLGLAMLVDIPIVVVINKIDIASPALLNATLLQLQELLQTTGYKKVS
;
A
#
# COMPACT_ATOMS: atom_id res chain seq x y z
N MET A 1 -1.96 19.38 -13.20
CA MET A 1 -2.21 19.47 -11.75
C MET A 1 -0.96 19.02 -11.00
N GLY A 2 -0.43 19.86 -10.13
CA GLY A 2 0.60 19.45 -9.17
C GLY A 2 -0.06 18.83 -7.93
N SER A 3 0.46 17.70 -7.44
CA SER A 3 0.01 17.05 -6.19
C SER A 3 1.22 16.83 -5.28
N ARG A 4 1.04 17.00 -3.97
CA ARG A 4 2.09 16.77 -2.96
C ARG A 4 1.58 15.81 -1.87
N ILE A 5 2.28 14.70 -1.65
CA ILE A 5 1.95 13.67 -0.65
C ILE A 5 2.65 14.01 0.67
N LEU A 6 1.94 13.93 1.81
CA LEU A 6 2.41 14.43 3.12
C LEU A 6 2.82 13.35 4.15
N GLY A 7 2.60 12.05 3.90
CA GLY A 7 3.10 10.95 4.76
C GLY A 7 2.15 9.77 4.93
N TYR A 8 2.64 8.68 5.54
CA TYR A 8 1.94 7.42 5.85
C TYR A 8 1.67 7.28 7.36
N TYR A 9 0.72 6.44 7.79
CA TYR A 9 0.36 6.19 9.20
C TYR A 9 0.04 4.68 9.38
N ARG A 10 0.65 3.96 10.33
CA ARG A 10 0.46 2.50 10.53
C ARG A 10 0.58 2.06 12.00
N TYR A 11 -0.20 1.06 12.41
CA TYR A 11 -0.07 0.28 13.65
C TYR A 11 0.85 -0.94 13.43
N GLN A 12 1.77 -1.24 14.37
CA GLN A 12 2.81 -2.27 14.21
C GLN A 12 2.46 -3.57 14.94
N ASP A 13 2.76 -4.72 14.30
CA ASP A 13 3.49 -5.85 14.90
C ASP A 13 3.85 -6.90 13.81
N LYS A 14 5.10 -7.39 13.77
CA LYS A 14 5.52 -8.60 13.02
C LYS A 14 6.54 -9.41 13.84
N CYS A 15 6.34 -10.73 13.92
CA CYS A 15 7.07 -11.66 14.80
C CYS A 15 8.25 -12.41 14.11
N ARG A 16 9.26 -12.84 14.89
CA ARG A 16 10.49 -13.55 14.45
C ARG A 16 10.44 -15.06 14.78
N ILE A 17 10.98 -15.93 13.91
CA ILE A 17 11.02 -17.39 14.12
C ILE A 17 12.48 -17.89 14.18
N SER A 18 12.79 -18.75 15.16
CA SER A 18 14.12 -19.36 15.39
C SER A 18 13.97 -20.87 15.64
N CYS A 19 14.44 -21.75 14.72
CA CYS A 19 14.75 -23.16 15.03
C CYS A 19 15.31 -23.96 13.83
N ARG A 20 16.25 -24.90 14.09
CA ARG A 20 16.98 -25.68 13.07
C ARG A 20 16.32 -27.02 12.67
N ARG A 21 15.35 -27.54 13.45
CA ARG A 21 14.90 -28.95 13.32
C ARG A 21 13.43 -29.23 12.98
N ASN A 22 12.65 -28.24 12.57
CA ASN A 22 11.25 -28.46 12.13
C ASN A 22 10.83 -27.38 11.10
N LEU A 23 11.75 -27.01 10.20
CA LEU A 23 11.57 -25.86 9.32
C LEU A 23 10.43 -26.05 8.31
N LEU A 24 10.34 -27.22 7.68
CA LEU A 24 9.28 -27.55 6.73
C LEU A 24 7.88 -27.50 7.36
N ILE A 25 7.73 -28.04 8.57
CA ILE A 25 6.43 -28.09 9.25
C ILE A 25 6.04 -26.70 9.78
N LYS A 26 6.97 -25.96 10.39
CA LYS A 26 6.70 -24.60 10.87
C LYS A 26 6.48 -23.60 9.73
N PHE A 27 7.25 -23.69 8.65
CA PHE A 27 7.09 -22.82 7.48
C PHE A 27 5.77 -23.11 6.76
N ASN A 28 5.39 -24.37 6.55
CA ASN A 28 4.11 -24.71 5.93
C ASN A 28 2.91 -24.29 6.81
N LYS A 29 3.04 -24.41 8.15
CA LYS A 29 2.03 -23.93 9.10
C LYS A 29 1.94 -22.40 9.16
N TYR A 30 3.06 -21.69 8.99
CA TYR A 30 3.13 -20.22 9.00
C TYR A 30 2.68 -19.61 7.66
N CYS A 31 3.00 -20.24 6.53
CA CYS A 31 2.50 -19.87 5.20
C CYS A 31 0.98 -20.02 5.08
N ASN A 32 0.38 -21.02 5.74
CA ASN A 32 -1.06 -21.27 5.67
C ASN A 32 -1.89 -20.56 6.75
N GLY A 33 -1.28 -19.89 7.73
CA GLY A 33 -2.00 -19.37 8.90
C GLY A 33 -1.77 -17.90 9.25
N GLU A 34 -0.52 -17.43 9.32
CA GLU A 34 -0.21 -16.17 10.03
C GLU A 34 0.78 -15.24 9.28
N GLY A 35 1.54 -15.73 8.31
CA GLY A 35 2.76 -15.07 7.82
C GLY A 35 2.71 -14.34 6.47
N GLN A 36 1.56 -14.22 5.80
CA GLN A 36 1.46 -13.64 4.44
C GLN A 36 2.49 -14.19 3.41
N GLY A 37 3.02 -15.40 3.61
CA GLY A 37 4.01 -16.02 2.71
C GLY A 37 5.47 -15.58 2.90
N GLU A 38 5.80 -14.82 3.94
CA GLU A 38 7.18 -14.34 4.22
C GLU A 38 7.70 -14.87 5.57
N ALA A 39 8.94 -15.34 5.62
CA ALA A 39 9.62 -15.66 6.88
C ALA A 39 11.11 -15.25 6.84
N ILE A 40 11.62 -14.77 7.97
CA ILE A 40 13.06 -14.55 8.16
C ILE A 40 13.64 -15.81 8.76
N TYR A 41 14.64 -16.39 8.09
CA TYR A 41 15.39 -17.55 8.50
C TYR A 41 16.83 -17.18 8.84
N THR A 42 17.27 -17.50 10.04
CA THR A 42 18.62 -17.17 10.49
C THR A 42 19.44 -18.44 10.68
N ILE A 43 20.60 -18.49 10.01
CA ILE A 43 21.60 -19.55 10.10
C ILE A 43 22.65 -19.18 11.14
N GLY A 44 23.06 -20.14 11.98
CA GLY A 44 24.04 -19.93 13.04
C GLY A 44 23.45 -19.59 14.41
N ILE A 45 22.19 -19.96 14.63
CA ILE A 45 21.50 -19.86 15.93
C ILE A 45 21.38 -21.25 16.57
N SER A 46 21.51 -21.31 17.89
CA SER A 46 21.19 -22.49 18.70
C SER A 46 19.69 -22.77 18.78
N ASP A 47 19.29 -23.98 19.17
CA ASP A 47 17.89 -24.32 19.42
C ASP A 47 17.25 -23.48 20.54
N ALA A 48 18.07 -22.80 21.36
CA ALA A 48 17.65 -21.87 22.40
C ALA A 48 17.63 -20.39 21.96
N GLY A 49 17.87 -20.09 20.67
CA GLY A 49 17.83 -18.72 20.14
C GLY A 49 19.13 -17.92 20.34
N LYS A 50 20.21 -18.55 20.81
CA LYS A 50 21.52 -17.89 21.02
C LYS A 50 22.33 -17.88 19.72
N LEU A 51 22.91 -16.75 19.37
CA LEU A 51 23.83 -16.61 18.24
C LEU A 51 25.14 -17.34 18.55
N ILE A 52 25.41 -18.46 17.88
CA ILE A 52 26.64 -19.25 18.03
C ILE A 52 27.59 -18.99 16.86
N GLY A 53 27.03 -18.69 15.68
CA GLY A 53 27.77 -18.56 14.42
C GLY A 53 28.27 -19.91 13.89
N LEU A 54 28.54 -19.96 12.59
CA LEU A 54 29.07 -21.12 11.88
C LEU A 54 30.36 -20.75 11.15
N ASP A 55 31.20 -21.75 10.92
CA ASP A 55 32.37 -21.63 10.06
C ASP A 55 31.97 -21.57 8.57
N ASP A 56 32.86 -21.05 7.71
CA ASP A 56 32.56 -20.85 6.28
C ASP A 56 32.10 -22.13 5.57
N LYS A 57 32.68 -23.29 5.91
CA LYS A 57 32.27 -24.59 5.35
C LYS A 57 30.86 -24.99 5.79
N GLU A 58 30.57 -24.92 7.08
CA GLU A 58 29.26 -25.26 7.64
C GLU A 58 28.16 -24.28 7.19
N MET A 59 28.53 -23.01 6.98
CA MET A 59 27.66 -21.98 6.44
C MET A 59 27.27 -22.29 4.99
N GLN A 60 28.22 -22.73 4.15
CA GLN A 60 27.93 -23.14 2.77
C GLN A 60 27.01 -24.36 2.71
N GLU A 61 27.21 -25.37 3.56
CA GLU A 61 26.33 -26.55 3.64
C GLU A 61 24.92 -26.20 4.14
N SER A 62 24.83 -25.29 5.11
CA SER A 62 23.54 -24.83 5.63
C SER A 62 22.79 -23.99 4.59
N ARG A 63 23.52 -23.16 3.82
CA ARG A 63 22.98 -22.39 2.68
C ARG A 63 22.48 -23.31 1.58
N SER A 64 23.26 -24.29 1.15
CA SER A 64 22.84 -25.22 0.09
C SER A 64 21.60 -26.01 0.48
N THR A 65 21.49 -26.38 1.76
CA THR A 65 20.30 -27.00 2.32
C THR A 65 19.09 -26.07 2.27
N LEU A 66 19.27 -24.78 2.61
CA LEU A 66 18.20 -23.77 2.53
C LEU A 66 17.71 -23.58 1.09
N TYR A 67 18.63 -23.45 0.11
CA TYR A 67 18.29 -23.34 -1.30
C TYR A 67 17.51 -24.55 -1.80
N ARG A 68 17.96 -25.77 -1.47
CA ARG A 68 17.27 -27.01 -1.83
C ARG A 68 15.88 -27.13 -1.20
N MET A 69 15.69 -26.61 0.03
CA MET A 69 14.38 -26.57 0.68
C MET A 69 13.45 -25.56 0.01
N ALA A 70 13.95 -24.38 -0.35
CA ALA A 70 13.17 -23.35 -1.01
C ALA A 70 12.77 -23.75 -2.44
N GLU A 71 13.66 -24.42 -3.18
CA GLU A 71 13.36 -24.98 -4.51
C GLU A 71 12.20 -25.99 -4.44
N LYS A 72 12.23 -26.92 -3.47
CA LYS A 72 11.13 -27.86 -3.23
C LYS A 72 9.81 -27.20 -2.82
N LEU A 73 9.88 -25.98 -2.29
CA LEU A 73 8.73 -25.23 -1.80
C LEU A 73 8.21 -24.19 -2.81
N GLY A 74 8.91 -23.95 -3.92
CA GLY A 74 8.61 -22.86 -4.85
C GLY A 74 8.80 -21.48 -4.21
N ALA A 75 9.84 -21.31 -3.39
CA ALA A 75 10.08 -20.09 -2.63
C ALA A 75 11.37 -19.37 -3.08
N ASP A 76 11.33 -18.04 -3.10
CA ASP A 76 12.48 -17.18 -3.33
C ASP A 76 13.23 -16.92 -2.03
N ILE A 77 14.56 -16.84 -2.11
CA ILE A 77 15.44 -16.51 -0.98
C ILE A 77 16.17 -15.21 -1.27
N THR A 78 16.12 -14.26 -0.34
CA THR A 78 16.94 -13.04 -0.36
C THR A 78 17.84 -13.01 0.87
N ASN A 79 19.14 -12.74 0.69
CA ASN A 79 20.06 -12.55 1.82
C ASN A 79 19.86 -11.15 2.41
N LEU A 80 19.48 -11.06 3.68
CA LEU A 80 19.28 -9.79 4.39
C LEU A 80 20.57 -9.25 5.01
N GLY A 81 21.57 -10.13 5.22
CA GLY A 81 22.86 -9.74 5.73
C GLY A 81 23.55 -10.83 6.55
N GLU A 82 24.86 -10.70 6.65
CA GLU A 82 25.70 -11.56 7.49
C GLU A 82 26.26 -10.73 8.66
N ARG A 83 26.26 -11.32 9.86
CA ARG A 83 26.83 -10.75 11.07
C ARG A 83 27.89 -11.68 11.60
N ASN A 84 29.08 -11.16 11.89
CA ASN A 84 30.12 -11.94 12.56
C ASN A 84 29.82 -12.02 14.06
N VAL A 85 29.89 -13.22 14.62
CA VAL A 85 29.69 -13.48 16.05
C VAL A 85 30.96 -14.10 16.59
N ASP A 86 32.01 -13.28 16.65
CA ASP A 86 32.96 -13.22 17.77
C ASP A 86 34.05 -12.18 17.47
N GLY A 87 34.23 -11.28 18.43
CA GLY A 87 35.46 -10.55 18.68
C GLY A 87 36.10 -11.15 19.94
N ASN A 88 37.44 -11.21 19.96
CA ASN A 88 38.29 -11.72 21.04
C ASN A 88 38.52 -13.23 21.13
N SER A 89 39.06 -13.86 20.08
CA SER A 89 40.24 -14.75 20.16
C SER A 89 40.55 -15.34 18.78
N ASN A 90 41.83 -15.55 18.50
CA ASN A 90 42.41 -15.63 17.16
C ASN A 90 42.18 -16.97 16.43
N GLN A 91 41.02 -17.61 16.57
CA GLN A 91 40.73 -18.88 15.91
C GLN A 91 39.27 -18.94 15.43
N PHE A 92 39.13 -18.78 14.10
CA PHE A 92 37.94 -19.01 13.26
C PHE A 92 36.84 -17.93 13.31
N LYS A 93 36.61 -17.31 12.15
CA LYS A 93 35.57 -16.30 11.92
C LYS A 93 34.21 -16.99 11.86
N LYS A 94 33.43 -16.87 12.93
CA LYS A 94 32.06 -17.40 12.96
C LYS A 94 31.07 -16.39 12.43
N THR A 95 30.26 -16.81 11.46
CA THR A 95 29.26 -15.98 10.79
C THR A 95 27.86 -16.45 11.11
N VAL A 96 26.94 -15.49 11.26
CA VAL A 96 25.50 -15.69 11.29
C VAL A 96 24.94 -15.02 10.06
N ALA A 97 23.99 -15.67 9.38
CA ALA A 97 23.40 -15.13 8.16
C ALA A 97 21.87 -15.11 8.27
N GLU A 98 21.26 -13.98 7.92
CA GLU A 98 19.80 -13.82 7.89
C GLU A 98 19.33 -13.87 6.43
N PHE A 99 18.32 -14.71 6.17
CA PHE A 99 17.71 -14.87 4.86
C PHE A 99 16.21 -14.59 4.97
N LEU A 100 15.67 -13.81 4.07
CA LEU A 100 14.24 -13.72 3.84
C LEU A 100 13.85 -14.85 2.88
N VAL A 101 12.99 -15.74 3.33
CA VAL A 101 12.37 -16.78 2.49
C VAL A 101 10.94 -16.33 2.20
N ARG A 102 10.61 -16.14 0.93
CA ARG A 102 9.28 -15.76 0.47
C ARG A 102 8.75 -16.88 -0.41
N LYS A 103 7.65 -17.51 0.00
CA LYS A 103 6.89 -18.36 -0.92
C LYS A 103 5.98 -17.44 -1.71
N ILE A 104 6.11 -17.45 -3.03
CA ILE A 104 5.12 -16.88 -3.92
C ILE A 104 4.15 -18.06 -4.18
N PRO A 105 2.94 -18.08 -3.61
CA PRO A 105 1.90 -18.99 -4.04
C PRO A 105 1.83 -18.96 -5.58
N ASP A 106 1.82 -20.13 -6.21
CA ASP A 106 1.63 -20.27 -7.66
C ASP A 106 0.28 -19.67 -8.14
N ASN A 107 -0.56 -19.29 -7.19
CA ASN A 107 -1.83 -18.61 -7.38
C ASN A 107 -1.96 -17.37 -6.47
N GLN A 108 -0.85 -16.66 -6.23
CA GLN A 108 -0.91 -15.42 -5.47
C GLN A 108 -1.70 -14.45 -6.33
N PRO A 109 -2.88 -13.96 -5.89
CA PRO A 109 -3.45 -12.78 -6.53
C PRO A 109 -2.32 -11.74 -6.50
N SER A 110 -2.12 -11.06 -7.63
CA SER A 110 -1.30 -9.86 -7.67
C SER A 110 -1.58 -9.06 -6.40
N VAL A 111 -0.55 -8.59 -5.70
CA VAL A 111 -0.75 -7.94 -4.40
C VAL A 111 -1.73 -6.79 -4.61
N GLU A 112 -2.97 -6.98 -4.16
CA GLU A 112 -4.08 -6.08 -4.46
C GLU A 112 -4.24 -5.11 -3.31
N LEU A 113 -4.07 -3.83 -3.62
CA LEU A 113 -4.25 -2.75 -2.68
C LEU A 113 -5.52 -1.99 -3.02
N SER A 114 -6.57 -2.17 -2.21
CA SER A 114 -7.78 -1.36 -2.29
C SER A 114 -7.58 0.00 -1.59
N ILE A 115 -7.82 1.09 -2.30
CA ILE A 115 -7.68 2.47 -1.82
C ILE A 115 -8.99 3.23 -2.06
N ALA A 116 -9.64 3.69 -1.00
CA ALA A 116 -10.82 4.56 -1.13
C ALA A 116 -10.42 6.02 -1.29
N VAL A 117 -11.06 6.73 -2.23
CA VAL A 117 -10.81 8.17 -2.45
C VAL A 117 -11.95 8.99 -1.85
N LEU A 118 -11.60 9.76 -0.83
CA LEU A 118 -12.50 10.59 -0.04
C LEU A 118 -12.22 12.08 -0.27
N GLY A 119 -13.23 12.91 -0.08
CA GLY A 119 -13.09 14.38 -0.11
C GLY A 119 -14.36 15.08 -0.57
N ASN A 120 -14.39 16.40 -0.42
CA ASN A 120 -15.54 17.23 -0.78
C ASN A 120 -15.88 17.16 -2.28
N SER A 121 -17.04 17.68 -2.70
CA SER A 121 -17.33 17.90 -4.12
C SER A 121 -16.32 18.87 -4.72
N ASP A 122 -16.04 18.70 -6.02
CA ASP A 122 -15.23 19.64 -6.81
C ASP A 122 -13.75 19.79 -6.39
N VAL A 123 -13.24 18.97 -5.46
CA VAL A 123 -11.80 18.92 -5.12
C VAL A 123 -10.95 18.20 -6.16
N GLY A 124 -11.58 17.51 -7.11
CA GLY A 124 -10.90 16.80 -8.22
C GLY A 124 -10.55 15.34 -7.95
N LYS A 125 -11.34 14.62 -7.14
CA LYS A 125 -11.16 13.17 -6.86
C LYS A 125 -11.16 12.32 -8.13
N SER A 126 -12.28 12.36 -8.87
CA SER A 126 -12.44 11.63 -10.12
C SER A 126 -11.46 12.11 -11.19
N THR A 127 -11.13 13.41 -11.23
CA THR A 127 -10.10 13.93 -12.14
C THR A 127 -8.71 13.34 -11.82
N LEU A 128 -8.34 13.26 -10.54
CA LEU A 128 -7.08 12.65 -10.12
C LEU A 128 -7.02 11.17 -10.50
N LEU A 129 -8.12 10.44 -10.26
CA LEU A 129 -8.21 9.03 -10.61
C LEU A 129 -8.12 8.80 -12.13
N GLY A 130 -8.84 9.58 -12.92
CA GLY A 130 -8.81 9.45 -14.38
C GLY A 130 -7.41 9.69 -14.95
N VAL A 131 -6.68 10.68 -14.42
CA VAL A 131 -5.29 10.92 -14.83
C VAL A 131 -4.37 9.77 -14.44
N LEU A 132 -4.57 9.17 -13.26
CA LEU A 132 -3.74 8.05 -12.79
C LEU A 132 -4.00 6.76 -13.57
N THR A 133 -5.25 6.46 -13.89
CA THR A 133 -5.62 5.18 -14.52
C THR A 133 -5.51 5.20 -16.03
N GLN A 134 -5.65 6.37 -16.66
CA GLN A 134 -5.50 6.51 -18.11
C GLN A 134 -4.09 6.95 -18.53
N GLY A 135 -3.34 7.60 -17.64
CA GLY A 135 -2.01 8.12 -17.94
C GLY A 135 -2.01 9.41 -18.78
N GLU A 136 -3.19 9.93 -19.14
CA GLU A 136 -3.34 11.19 -19.87
C GLU A 136 -3.60 12.36 -18.91
N ARG A 137 -3.06 13.53 -19.25
CA ARG A 137 -3.31 14.74 -18.45
C ARG A 137 -4.69 15.30 -18.76
N ASP A 138 -5.40 15.71 -17.71
CA ASP A 138 -6.67 16.41 -17.85
C ASP A 138 -6.49 17.75 -18.58
N ASN A 139 -7.39 18.06 -19.51
CA ASN A 139 -7.37 19.30 -20.30
C ASN A 139 -7.95 20.53 -19.55
N GLY A 140 -8.17 20.41 -18.24
CA GLY A 140 -8.77 21.44 -17.40
C GLY A 140 -10.30 21.54 -17.50
N HIS A 141 -10.93 20.81 -18.43
CA HIS A 141 -12.38 20.74 -18.61
C HIS A 141 -12.96 19.43 -18.08
N GLY A 142 -12.14 18.59 -17.44
CA GLY A 142 -12.55 17.32 -16.87
C GLY A 142 -12.65 16.18 -17.89
N SER A 143 -11.86 16.21 -18.97
CA SER A 143 -11.75 15.09 -19.91
C SER A 143 -11.40 13.78 -19.20
N ALA A 144 -10.52 13.82 -18.20
CA ALA A 144 -10.09 12.63 -17.48
C ALA A 144 -11.21 12.01 -16.62
N ARG A 145 -12.13 12.83 -16.07
CA ARG A 145 -13.22 12.32 -15.23
C ARG A 145 -14.44 11.84 -16.02
N LEU A 146 -14.62 12.28 -17.27
CA LEU A 146 -15.75 11.85 -18.11
C LEU A 146 -15.73 10.34 -18.34
N ASN A 147 -14.54 9.77 -18.44
CA ASN A 147 -14.35 8.33 -18.63
C ASN A 147 -14.72 7.49 -17.38
N LEU A 148 -14.87 8.14 -16.23
CA LEU A 148 -15.26 7.49 -14.97
C LEU A 148 -16.77 7.55 -14.71
N PHE A 149 -17.50 8.43 -15.39
CA PHE A 149 -18.93 8.58 -15.20
C PHE A 149 -19.69 7.42 -15.84
N ARG A 150 -20.55 6.80 -15.05
CA ARG A 150 -21.33 5.61 -15.48
C ARG A 150 -22.77 5.95 -15.80
N HIS A 151 -23.27 7.08 -15.33
CA HIS A 151 -24.66 7.46 -15.48
C HIS A 151 -24.84 8.81 -16.18
N LEU A 152 -25.93 8.93 -16.95
CA LEU A 152 -26.25 10.14 -17.71
C LEU A 152 -26.33 11.39 -16.82
N HIS A 153 -26.91 11.27 -15.61
CA HIS A 153 -27.01 12.38 -14.68
C HIS A 153 -25.64 12.81 -14.10
N GLU A 154 -24.63 11.96 -14.10
CA GLU A 154 -23.25 12.33 -13.70
C GLU A 154 -22.59 13.18 -14.80
N ILE A 155 -22.82 12.83 -16.06
CA ILE A 155 -22.35 13.60 -17.23
C ILE A 155 -23.04 14.97 -17.25
N GLN A 156 -24.36 15.01 -17.05
CA GLN A 156 -25.14 16.25 -17.05
C GLN A 156 -24.81 17.16 -15.86
N SER A 157 -24.66 16.60 -14.66
CA SER A 157 -24.37 17.39 -13.45
C SER A 157 -22.88 17.66 -13.23
N GLY A 158 -22.00 16.94 -13.91
CA GLY A 158 -20.55 16.95 -13.69
C GLY A 158 -20.13 16.43 -12.31
N ARG A 159 -20.98 15.65 -11.63
CA ARG A 159 -20.77 15.17 -10.26
C ARG A 159 -20.92 13.66 -10.16
N THR A 160 -19.97 13.02 -9.49
CA THR A 160 -20.01 11.60 -9.13
C THR A 160 -21.10 11.33 -8.10
N SER A 161 -21.94 10.35 -8.39
CA SER A 161 -23.09 9.94 -7.57
C SER A 161 -23.07 8.47 -7.18
N SER A 162 -22.30 7.67 -7.94
CA SER A 162 -22.12 6.23 -7.77
C SER A 162 -20.72 5.89 -7.24
N ILE A 163 -20.54 4.66 -6.76
CA ILE A 163 -19.23 4.10 -6.44
C ILE A 163 -18.66 3.54 -7.74
N SER A 164 -17.45 3.95 -8.11
CA SER A 164 -16.72 3.35 -9.23
C SER A 164 -15.42 2.71 -8.75
N HIS A 165 -14.99 1.69 -9.49
CA HIS A 165 -13.75 0.98 -9.25
C HIS A 165 -12.83 1.20 -10.43
N GLU A 166 -11.61 1.65 -10.14
CA GLU A 166 -10.58 1.92 -11.14
C GLU A 166 -9.32 1.14 -10.80
N ILE A 167 -8.72 0.51 -11.80
CA ILE A 167 -7.60 -0.41 -11.61
C ILE A 167 -6.34 0.21 -12.18
N LEU A 168 -5.25 0.09 -11.43
CA LEU A 168 -3.90 0.46 -11.84
C LEU A 168 -2.96 -0.69 -11.57
N GLY A 169 -2.30 -1.18 -12.61
CA GLY A 169 -1.35 -2.27 -12.52
C GLY A 169 0.10 -1.78 -12.38
N PHE A 170 0.97 -2.60 -11.79
CA PHE A 170 2.41 -2.41 -11.85
C PHE A 170 3.10 -3.71 -12.27
N ASP A 171 4.02 -3.59 -13.22
CA ASP A 171 4.85 -4.70 -13.68
C ASP A 171 5.95 -5.07 -12.66
N SER A 172 6.81 -6.03 -13.00
CA SER A 172 7.95 -6.43 -12.15
C SER A 172 9.05 -5.37 -12.06
N GLN A 173 9.10 -4.42 -13.00
CA GLN A 173 10.06 -3.32 -13.05
C GLN A 173 9.54 -2.05 -12.33
N GLY A 174 8.28 -2.05 -11.88
CA GLY A 174 7.61 -0.92 -11.24
C GLY A 174 6.99 0.08 -12.22
N SER A 175 6.89 -0.24 -13.51
CA SER A 175 6.19 0.57 -14.51
C SER A 175 4.68 0.45 -14.31
N ALA A 176 3.97 1.58 -14.41
CA ALA A 176 2.53 1.62 -14.30
C ALA A 176 1.86 1.10 -15.58
N MET A 177 1.00 0.09 -15.43
CA MET A 177 0.16 -0.48 -16.47
C MET A 177 -1.25 0.13 -16.35
N THR A 178 -1.58 0.98 -17.31
CA THR A 178 -2.80 1.79 -17.39
C THR A 178 -3.68 1.35 -18.56
N TYR A 179 -4.90 1.89 -18.65
CA TYR A 179 -5.80 1.69 -19.79
C TYR A 179 -5.28 2.23 -21.14
N SER A 180 -4.20 3.03 -21.12
CA SER A 180 -3.51 3.45 -22.35
C SER A 180 -2.60 2.35 -22.91
N THR A 181 -2.12 1.44 -22.07
CA THR A 181 -1.22 0.34 -22.47
C THR A 181 -2.00 -0.97 -22.67
N CYS A 182 -2.99 -1.23 -21.82
CA CYS A 182 -3.87 -2.39 -21.87
C CYS A 182 -5.28 -1.98 -22.25
N ARG A 183 -5.98 -2.76 -23.08
CA ARG A 183 -7.32 -2.41 -23.57
C ARG A 183 -8.42 -2.78 -22.58
N THR A 184 -8.19 -3.80 -21.75
CA THR A 184 -9.16 -4.28 -20.76
C THR A 184 -8.55 -4.32 -19.37
N ALA A 185 -9.42 -4.27 -18.35
CA ALA A 185 -9.00 -4.45 -16.96
C ALA A 185 -8.40 -5.85 -16.71
N GLU A 186 -8.88 -6.87 -17.40
CA GLU A 186 -8.36 -8.24 -17.32
C GLU A 186 -6.90 -8.32 -17.79
N GLU A 187 -6.58 -7.67 -18.92
CA GLU A 187 -5.19 -7.59 -19.41
C GLU A 187 -4.25 -6.89 -18.41
N ILE A 188 -4.74 -5.85 -17.71
CA ILE A 188 -3.99 -5.18 -16.64
C ILE A 188 -3.73 -6.16 -15.50
N CYS A 189 -4.76 -6.87 -15.05
CA CYS A 189 -4.63 -7.85 -13.97
C CYS A 189 -3.64 -8.97 -14.31
N ASP A 190 -3.72 -9.53 -15.51
CA ASP A 190 -2.86 -10.64 -15.95
C ASP A 190 -1.39 -10.22 -16.11
N SER A 191 -1.17 -9.00 -16.62
CA SER A 191 0.17 -8.49 -16.89
C SER A 191 0.86 -7.89 -15.65
N SER A 192 0.11 -7.65 -14.57
CA SER A 192 0.59 -6.93 -13.39
C SER A 192 1.00 -7.85 -12.24
N LYS A 193 2.09 -7.49 -11.56
CA LYS A 193 2.55 -8.16 -10.33
C LYS A 193 1.95 -7.52 -9.08
N LYS A 194 1.60 -6.23 -9.14
CA LYS A 194 0.87 -5.52 -8.08
C LYS A 194 -0.32 -4.81 -8.69
N LEU A 195 -1.43 -4.83 -7.99
CA LEU A 195 -2.66 -4.18 -8.42
C LEU A 195 -3.04 -3.13 -7.37
N ILE A 196 -3.44 -1.95 -7.82
CA ILE A 196 -4.07 -0.95 -6.97
C ILE A 196 -5.48 -0.74 -7.50
N THR A 197 -6.47 -1.04 -6.65
CA THR A 197 -7.88 -0.82 -6.94
C THR A 197 -8.33 0.43 -6.21
N PHE A 198 -8.61 1.48 -6.94
CA PHE A 198 -9.17 2.71 -6.41
C PHE A 198 -10.69 2.61 -6.34
N ILE A 199 -11.27 3.06 -5.24
CA ILE A 199 -12.71 3.18 -5.03
C ILE A 199 -13.04 4.68 -5.04
N ASP A 200 -13.64 5.18 -6.12
CA ASP A 200 -14.11 6.57 -6.17
C ASP A 200 -15.40 6.69 -5.37
N LEU A 201 -15.37 7.54 -4.34
CA LEU A 201 -16.53 7.79 -3.49
C LEU A 201 -17.09 9.19 -3.73
N ALA A 202 -18.41 9.28 -3.72
CA ALA A 202 -19.12 10.52 -3.97
C ALA A 202 -18.75 11.59 -2.92
N GLY A 203 -18.47 12.80 -3.38
CA GLY A 203 -18.03 13.91 -2.51
C GLY A 203 -19.13 14.83 -2.02
N HIS A 204 -20.35 14.68 -2.51
CA HIS A 204 -21.46 15.56 -2.18
C HIS A 204 -22.27 15.00 -1.00
N ARG A 205 -22.67 15.85 -0.05
CA ARG A 205 -23.39 15.46 1.18
C ARG A 205 -24.62 14.57 0.93
N LYS A 206 -25.35 14.82 -0.15
CA LYS A 206 -26.50 14.01 -0.59
C LYS A 206 -26.17 12.51 -0.73
N TYR A 207 -24.94 12.17 -1.06
CA TYR A 207 -24.47 10.81 -1.33
C TYR A 207 -23.63 10.22 -0.19
N LEU A 208 -23.68 10.81 1.02
CA LEU A 208 -22.91 10.32 2.17
C LEU A 208 -23.22 8.85 2.50
N LYS A 209 -24.49 8.42 2.33
CA LYS A 209 -24.88 7.01 2.52
C LYS A 209 -24.13 6.07 1.58
N THR A 210 -23.93 6.50 0.33
CA THR A 210 -23.16 5.76 -0.68
C THR A 210 -21.69 5.67 -0.26
N THR A 211 -21.12 6.74 0.28
CA THR A 211 -19.74 6.75 0.82
C THR A 211 -19.58 5.80 2.00
N VAL A 212 -20.52 5.78 2.94
CA VAL A 212 -20.50 4.84 4.09
C VAL A 212 -20.57 3.39 3.60
N PHE A 213 -21.48 3.10 2.66
CA PHE A 213 -21.58 1.77 2.07
C PHE A 213 -20.29 1.39 1.34
N GLY A 214 -19.66 2.33 0.64
CA GLY A 214 -18.40 2.07 -0.05
C GLY A 214 -17.24 1.74 0.89
N LEU A 215 -17.12 2.46 2.01
CA LEU A 215 -16.07 2.22 3.01
C LEU A 215 -16.30 0.92 3.80
N THR A 216 -17.55 0.62 4.17
CA THR A 216 -17.88 -0.56 4.98
C THR A 216 -17.99 -1.83 4.14
N GLY A 217 -18.59 -1.74 2.95
CA GLY A 217 -18.85 -2.88 2.07
C GLY A 217 -17.63 -3.37 1.29
N HIS A 218 -16.71 -2.47 0.92
CA HIS A 218 -15.50 -2.84 0.16
C HIS A 218 -14.23 -2.90 1.02
N SER A 219 -14.32 -2.57 2.32
CA SER A 219 -13.24 -2.67 3.31
C SER A 219 -11.84 -2.29 2.78
N PRO A 220 -11.64 -1.04 2.31
CA PRO A 220 -10.40 -0.62 1.68
C PRO A 220 -9.24 -0.63 2.68
N HIS A 221 -8.03 -0.93 2.18
CA HIS A 221 -6.82 -0.98 3.00
C HIS A 221 -6.32 0.41 3.39
N PHE A 222 -6.53 1.41 2.53
CA PHE A 222 -6.16 2.80 2.77
C PHE A 222 -7.28 3.73 2.29
N ALA A 223 -7.34 4.92 2.86
CA ALA A 223 -8.18 6.00 2.37
C ALA A 223 -7.32 7.20 1.97
N VAL A 224 -7.52 7.72 0.76
CA VAL A 224 -6.92 8.96 0.30
C VAL A 224 -7.91 10.09 0.52
N LEU A 225 -7.58 11.05 1.38
CA LEU A 225 -8.37 12.25 1.59
C LEU A 225 -7.86 13.39 0.70
N VAL A 226 -8.61 13.71 -0.34
CA VAL A 226 -8.30 14.79 -1.28
C VAL A 226 -8.89 16.11 -0.79
N ILE A 227 -8.02 17.11 -0.65
CA ILE A 227 -8.37 18.46 -0.18
C ILE A 227 -7.92 19.46 -1.24
N SER A 228 -8.75 20.45 -1.56
CA SER A 228 -8.35 21.53 -2.46
C SER A 228 -7.58 22.61 -1.69
N ALA A 229 -6.41 23.00 -2.20
CA ALA A 229 -5.64 24.13 -1.67
C ALA A 229 -6.39 25.48 -1.80
N VAL A 230 -7.36 25.58 -2.72
CA VAL A 230 -8.15 26.79 -2.95
C VAL A 230 -9.32 26.88 -1.98
N CYS A 231 -10.06 25.78 -1.80
CA CYS A 231 -11.26 25.77 -0.95
C CYS A 231 -10.95 25.47 0.53
N GLY A 232 -9.81 24.86 0.83
CA GLY A 232 -9.43 24.47 2.18
C GLY A 232 -10.27 23.31 2.74
N LEU A 233 -10.38 23.25 4.06
CA LEU A 233 -11.15 22.23 4.78
C LEU A 233 -12.65 22.57 4.82
N SER A 234 -13.48 21.60 4.46
CA SER A 234 -14.94 21.72 4.52
C SER A 234 -15.53 20.86 5.64
N GLY A 235 -16.80 21.10 6.00
CA GLY A 235 -17.53 20.22 6.93
C GLY A 235 -17.58 18.77 6.45
N ILE A 236 -17.76 18.55 5.14
CA ILE A 236 -17.76 17.22 4.53
C ILE A 236 -16.40 16.54 4.68
N THR A 237 -15.30 17.29 4.61
CA THR A 237 -13.95 16.76 4.85
C THR A 237 -13.82 16.20 6.26
N LYS A 238 -14.40 16.87 7.27
CA LYS A 238 -14.42 16.38 8.66
C LYS A 238 -15.30 15.15 8.81
N GLU A 239 -16.46 15.11 8.15
CA GLU A 239 -17.35 13.94 8.13
C GLU A 239 -16.63 12.72 7.52
N HIS A 240 -16.00 12.86 6.35
CA HIS A 240 -15.25 11.79 5.70
C HIS A 240 -14.05 11.32 6.52
N LEU A 241 -13.34 12.26 7.18
CA LEU A 241 -12.27 11.92 8.11
C LEU A 241 -12.79 11.07 9.27
N GLY A 242 -13.93 11.47 9.86
CA GLY A 242 -14.59 10.72 10.93
C GLY A 242 -15.07 9.34 10.50
N LEU A 243 -15.56 9.19 9.27
CA LEU A 243 -15.95 7.87 8.73
C LEU A 243 -14.74 6.94 8.58
N ALA A 244 -13.63 7.44 8.05
CA ALA A 244 -12.41 6.64 7.93
C ALA A 244 -11.84 6.24 9.30
N MET A 245 -11.96 7.10 10.32
CA MET A 245 -11.65 6.74 11.71
C MET A 245 -12.56 5.64 12.26
N LEU A 246 -13.86 5.73 11.99
CA LEU A 246 -14.84 4.76 12.51
C LEU A 246 -14.60 3.35 11.97
N VAL A 247 -14.09 3.25 10.75
CA VAL A 247 -13.76 1.99 10.07
C VAL A 247 -12.30 1.57 10.32
N ASP A 248 -11.52 2.35 11.08
CA ASP A 248 -10.11 2.11 11.41
C ASP A 248 -9.19 1.94 10.18
N ILE A 249 -9.39 2.80 9.17
CA ILE A 249 -8.60 2.77 7.93
C ILE A 249 -7.52 3.86 7.97
N PRO A 250 -6.25 3.54 7.66
CA PRO A 250 -5.19 4.53 7.57
C PRO A 250 -5.43 5.53 6.43
N ILE A 251 -5.18 6.81 6.71
CA ILE A 251 -5.48 7.90 5.79
C ILE A 251 -4.21 8.53 5.22
N VAL A 252 -4.21 8.75 3.92
CA VAL A 252 -3.22 9.55 3.19
C VAL A 252 -3.88 10.85 2.74
N VAL A 253 -3.34 12.00 3.14
CA VAL A 253 -3.90 13.29 2.73
C VAL A 253 -3.19 13.82 1.49
N VAL A 254 -3.98 14.20 0.47
CA VAL A 254 -3.50 14.76 -0.79
C VAL A 254 -4.07 16.17 -0.97
N ILE A 255 -3.17 17.13 -1.14
CA ILE A 255 -3.56 18.52 -1.44
C ILE A 255 -3.51 18.73 -2.95
N ASN A 256 -4.66 19.05 -3.54
CA ASN A 256 -4.86 19.26 -4.96
C ASN A 256 -5.10 20.74 -5.31
N LYS A 257 -4.97 21.08 -6.59
CA LYS A 257 -5.09 22.45 -7.14
C LYS A 257 -4.06 23.44 -6.59
N ILE A 258 -2.84 22.96 -6.28
CA ILE A 258 -1.74 23.81 -5.79
C ILE A 258 -1.26 24.80 -6.85
N ASP A 259 -1.49 24.49 -8.13
CA ASP A 259 -1.14 25.31 -9.28
C ASP A 259 -1.96 26.61 -9.37
N ILE A 260 -3.16 26.64 -8.80
CA ILE A 260 -4.06 27.80 -8.80
C ILE A 260 -4.08 28.49 -7.43
N ALA A 261 -3.72 27.78 -6.37
CA ALA A 261 -3.75 28.32 -5.01
C ALA A 261 -2.60 29.30 -4.75
N SER A 262 -2.89 30.39 -4.04
CA SER A 262 -1.84 31.26 -3.54
C SER A 262 -1.06 30.59 -2.41
N PRO A 263 0.24 30.91 -2.21
CA PRO A 263 1.03 30.33 -1.12
C PRO A 263 0.41 30.57 0.27
N ALA A 264 -0.26 31.71 0.45
CA ALA A 264 -0.96 32.04 1.69
C ALA A 264 -2.14 31.08 1.98
N LEU A 265 -2.97 30.78 0.97
CA LEU A 265 -4.09 29.85 1.09
C LEU A 265 -3.61 28.41 1.35
N LEU A 266 -2.54 27.99 0.68
CA LEU A 266 -1.94 26.69 0.90
C LEU A 266 -1.44 26.53 2.35
N ASN A 267 -0.71 27.52 2.86
CA ASN A 267 -0.21 27.51 4.24
C ASN A 267 -1.35 27.52 5.26
N ALA A 268 -2.39 28.33 5.03
CA ALA A 268 -3.58 28.33 5.89
C ALA A 268 -4.26 26.95 5.92
N THR A 269 -4.43 26.32 4.75
CA THR A 269 -5.01 24.97 4.65
C THR A 269 -4.17 23.93 5.38
N LEU A 270 -2.84 24.01 5.26
CA LEU A 270 -1.91 23.10 5.95
C LEU A 270 -1.99 23.23 7.47
N LEU A 271 -2.04 24.46 7.99
CA LEU A 271 -2.17 24.71 9.42
C LEU A 271 -3.49 24.16 9.98
N GLN A 272 -4.60 24.44 9.29
CA GLN A 272 -5.90 23.91 9.70
C GLN A 272 -5.95 22.37 9.64
N LEU A 273 -5.28 21.76 8.66
CA LEU A 273 -5.18 20.31 8.54
C LEU A 273 -4.37 19.71 9.70
N GLN A 274 -3.25 20.33 10.07
CA GLN A 274 -2.44 19.88 11.21
C GLN A 274 -3.24 19.93 12.51
N GLU A 275 -3.97 21.01 12.75
CA GLU A 275 -4.84 21.16 13.93
C GLU A 275 -5.95 20.10 13.96
N LEU A 276 -6.60 19.85 12.80
CA LEU A 276 -7.63 18.83 12.69
C LEU A 276 -7.10 17.42 12.96
N LEU A 277 -5.94 17.07 12.40
CA LEU A 277 -5.32 15.75 12.59
C LEU A 277 -4.83 15.53 14.03
N GLN A 278 -4.34 16.58 14.69
CA GLN A 278 -3.97 16.54 16.11
C GLN A 278 -5.19 16.32 17.00
N THR A 279 -6.29 17.04 16.73
CA THR A 279 -7.53 16.93 17.51
C THR A 279 -8.17 15.55 17.36
N THR A 280 -8.03 14.92 16.19
CA THR A 280 -8.62 13.61 15.88
C THR A 280 -7.74 12.43 16.29
N GLY A 281 -6.56 12.66 16.90
CA GLY A 281 -5.72 11.59 17.42
C GLY A 281 -4.86 10.85 16.39
N TYR A 282 -4.83 11.31 15.12
CA TYR A 282 -3.90 10.78 14.12
C TYR A 282 -2.46 11.21 14.42
N LYS A 283 -1.55 10.25 14.67
CA LYS A 283 -0.12 10.52 14.93
C LYS A 283 0.76 10.29 13.71
N LYS A 284 1.44 11.34 13.25
CA LYS A 284 2.34 11.29 12.08
C LYS A 284 3.33 10.14 12.18
N VAL A 285 3.25 9.18 11.25
CA VAL A 285 4.28 8.17 11.07
C VAL A 285 5.22 8.69 9.97
N SER A 286 6.25 9.40 10.43
CA SER A 286 7.35 9.88 9.59
C SER A 286 8.27 8.74 9.19
#